data_AF-A0A7Y4VDI4-F1
#
_entry.id   AF-A0A7Y4VDI4-F1
#
_cell.length_a   1.000
_cell.length_b   1.000
_cell.length_c   1.000
_cell.angle_alpha   90.00
_cell.angle_beta   90.00
_cell.angle_gamma   90.00
#
_symmetry.space_group_name_H-M   'P 1'
#
loop_
_entity.id
_entity.type
_entity.pdbx_description
1 polymer ?
#
loop_
_entity_poly.entity_id
_entity_poly.type
_entity_poly.pdbx_seq_one_letter_code
_entity_poly.pdbx_strand_id
1 'polypeptide(L)'
;MNTGKSLRIAGFAALLVIPVARANLTFNLIPDPGMPQFAIDGFTTAANLWSSAIADNVTVNVQIGYAALGPGVIGQAGSAFYETSYSSVGTALGTHATSPDDFSSVAALQSGTSFNRLINHTSNNPDGANSSTPYVDTMDRVGMTTANAKALGLVGASGEVDALIRFSSNFAFDFNHGPVIDPGKIDFIGAAAHEIGHALGFVSGVDDIDSFNGTSPGFAFSDNMVDLFRYSEMSLNMGAGITDYTADTRDKFFSVDGGLTSIALFSTGVTFGDGRQASHWKDGLELGLMDPTVAFGERMDFTLNDYRLFDVIGYTLVPEPGTGVILVLGMMLILARHKASTER
;
A
#
# COMPACT_ATOMS: atom_id res chain seq x y z
N MET A 1 -70.72 -17.46 -1.30
CA MET A 1 -69.89 -16.87 -2.38
C MET A 1 -68.81 -16.03 -1.72
N ASN A 2 -67.56 -16.31 -2.09
CA ASN A 2 -66.29 -15.66 -1.72
C ASN A 2 -65.92 -15.47 -0.24
N THR A 3 -65.31 -16.52 0.31
CA THR A 3 -64.39 -16.49 1.44
C THR A 3 -63.01 -15.98 0.98
N GLY A 4 -62.66 -14.74 1.34
CA GLY A 4 -61.32 -14.20 1.13
C GLY A 4 -60.31 -14.87 2.06
N LYS A 5 -59.46 -15.74 1.52
CA LYS A 5 -58.31 -16.30 2.23
C LYS A 5 -57.24 -15.21 2.37
N SER A 6 -56.97 -14.77 3.60
CA SER A 6 -55.83 -13.93 3.93
C SER A 6 -54.54 -14.75 3.81
N LEU A 7 -53.75 -14.45 2.78
CA LEU A 7 -52.43 -15.03 2.57
C LEU A 7 -51.46 -14.43 3.59
N ARG A 8 -51.15 -15.17 4.66
CA ARG A 8 -50.06 -14.81 5.58
C ARG A 8 -48.74 -15.16 4.90
N ILE A 9 -48.09 -14.16 4.30
CA ILE A 9 -46.70 -14.27 3.86
C ILE A 9 -45.85 -14.26 5.13
N ALA A 10 -45.43 -15.43 5.58
CA ALA A 10 -44.38 -15.56 6.59
C ALA A 10 -43.06 -15.16 5.93
N GLY A 11 -42.65 -13.90 6.09
CA GLY A 11 -41.33 -13.43 5.69
C GLY A 11 -40.28 -14.10 6.57
N PHE A 12 -39.61 -15.13 6.05
CA PHE A 12 -38.36 -15.61 6.61
C PHE A 12 -37.29 -14.55 6.32
N ALA A 13 -36.97 -13.72 7.31
CA ALA A 13 -35.75 -12.94 7.29
C ALA A 13 -34.58 -13.92 7.49
N ALA A 14 -33.98 -14.38 6.39
CA ALA A 14 -32.68 -15.03 6.45
C ALA A 14 -31.67 -13.97 6.90
N LEU A 15 -31.23 -14.05 8.15
CA LEU A 15 -30.12 -13.23 8.64
C LEU A 15 -28.87 -13.71 7.89
N LEU A 16 -28.47 -12.96 6.86
CA LEU A 16 -27.21 -13.21 6.17
C LEU A 16 -26.10 -12.84 7.17
N VAL A 17 -25.54 -13.84 7.84
CA VAL A 17 -24.33 -13.66 8.64
C VAL A 17 -23.18 -13.54 7.65
N ILE A 18 -22.92 -12.33 7.18
CA ILE A 18 -21.69 -12.03 6.44
C ILE A 18 -20.58 -12.05 7.49
N PRO A 19 -19.57 -12.95 7.40
CA PRO A 19 -18.39 -12.85 8.24
C PRO A 19 -17.73 -11.50 7.95
N VAL A 20 -17.76 -10.60 8.92
CA VAL A 20 -17.04 -9.33 8.84
C VAL A 20 -15.57 -9.65 9.04
N ALA A 21 -14.75 -9.42 8.03
CA ALA A 21 -13.30 -9.51 8.17
C ALA A 21 -12.86 -8.57 9.30
N ARG A 22 -11.98 -9.07 10.17
CA ARG A 22 -11.52 -8.35 11.37
C ARG A 22 -10.04 -8.08 11.24
N ALA A 23 -9.64 -6.92 11.74
CA ALA A 23 -8.24 -6.56 11.99
C ALA A 23 -7.48 -7.74 12.60
N ASN A 24 -6.42 -8.19 11.92
CA ASN A 24 -5.64 -9.35 12.36
C ASN A 24 -4.15 -9.26 12.02
N LEU A 25 -3.71 -8.19 11.36
CA LEU A 25 -2.30 -7.94 11.11
C LEU A 25 -1.62 -7.63 12.44
N THR A 26 -0.56 -8.38 12.76
CA THR A 26 0.18 -8.24 14.03
C THR A 26 1.59 -7.75 13.76
N PHE A 27 2.04 -6.77 14.52
CA PHE A 27 3.44 -6.33 14.51
C PHE A 27 4.16 -6.86 15.73
N ASN A 28 5.26 -7.60 15.50
CA ASN A 28 6.24 -7.91 16.52
C ASN A 28 7.34 -6.85 16.47
N LEU A 29 7.18 -5.80 17.28
CA LEU A 29 8.16 -4.72 17.39
C LEU A 29 9.33 -5.18 18.27
N ILE A 30 10.55 -5.06 17.75
CA ILE A 30 11.80 -5.49 18.40
C ILE A 30 12.64 -4.23 18.66
N PRO A 31 12.54 -3.60 19.85
CA PRO A 31 13.28 -2.37 20.14
C PRO A 31 14.78 -2.60 20.27
N ASP A 32 15.56 -1.67 19.74
CA ASP A 32 16.99 -1.58 20.02
C ASP A 32 17.23 -1.44 21.55
N PRO A 33 18.33 -2.00 22.09
CA PRO A 33 18.60 -1.93 23.53
C PRO A 33 18.63 -0.51 24.06
N GLY A 34 17.88 -0.25 25.14
CA GLY A 34 17.82 1.06 25.80
C GLY A 34 16.91 2.09 25.12
N MET A 35 16.13 1.70 24.12
CA MET A 35 15.16 2.57 23.48
C MET A 35 14.14 3.13 24.49
N PRO A 36 13.89 4.45 24.51
CA PRO A 36 12.94 5.05 25.44
C PRO A 36 11.50 4.55 25.21
N GLN A 37 10.75 4.33 26.31
CA GLN A 37 9.40 3.78 26.24
C GLN A 37 8.44 4.63 25.40
N PHE A 38 8.52 5.96 25.48
CA PHE A 38 7.64 6.84 24.68
C PHE A 38 7.81 6.64 23.16
N ALA A 39 9.02 6.31 22.71
CA ALA A 39 9.28 6.05 21.30
C ALA A 39 8.73 4.67 20.90
N ILE A 40 8.87 3.66 21.78
CA ILE A 40 8.26 2.34 21.59
C ILE A 40 6.73 2.47 21.51
N ASP A 41 6.12 3.28 22.37
CA ASP A 41 4.68 3.54 22.39
C ASP A 41 4.23 4.27 21.11
N GLY A 42 5.05 5.19 20.58
CA GLY A 42 4.84 5.85 19.30
C GLY A 42 4.81 4.85 18.13
N PHE A 43 5.83 3.99 18.04
CA PHE A 43 5.86 2.91 17.03
C PHE A 43 4.70 1.92 17.20
N THR A 44 4.33 1.60 18.44
CA THR A 44 3.19 0.73 18.72
C THR A 44 1.89 1.37 18.22
N THR A 45 1.72 2.67 18.43
CA THR A 45 0.57 3.42 17.90
C THR A 45 0.54 3.41 16.38
N ALA A 46 1.68 3.67 15.73
CA ALA A 46 1.81 3.63 14.28
C ALA A 46 1.49 2.25 13.69
N ALA A 47 2.01 1.18 14.30
CA ALA A 47 1.68 -0.21 13.94
C ALA A 47 0.18 -0.50 14.11
N ASN A 48 -0.45 0.01 15.18
CA ASN A 48 -1.88 -0.17 15.40
C ASN A 48 -2.75 0.52 14.35
N LEU A 49 -2.30 1.61 13.72
CA LEU A 49 -3.01 2.23 12.60
C LEU A 49 -3.15 1.22 11.44
N TRP A 50 -2.05 0.58 11.04
CA TRP A 50 -2.06 -0.48 10.03
C TRP A 50 -2.85 -1.72 10.47
N SER A 51 -2.64 -2.20 11.70
CA SER A 51 -3.38 -3.34 12.25
C SER A 51 -4.89 -3.10 12.24
N SER A 52 -5.34 -1.85 12.39
CA SER A 52 -6.77 -1.52 12.36
C SER A 52 -7.37 -1.56 10.94
N ALA A 53 -6.53 -1.37 9.91
CA ALA A 53 -6.95 -1.30 8.52
C ALA A 53 -6.83 -2.64 7.78
N ILE A 54 -5.99 -3.58 8.26
CA ILE A 54 -5.64 -4.82 7.54
C ILE A 54 -6.12 -6.06 8.29
N ALA A 55 -6.85 -6.93 7.58
CA ALA A 55 -7.48 -8.13 8.10
C ALA A 55 -6.61 -9.40 7.98
N ASP A 56 -5.47 -9.33 7.29
CA ASP A 56 -4.54 -10.44 7.12
C ASP A 56 -4.03 -11.00 8.45
N ASN A 57 -4.07 -12.33 8.60
CA ASN A 57 -3.53 -13.01 9.76
C ASN A 57 -2.01 -13.24 9.63
N VAL A 58 -1.24 -12.15 9.59
CA VAL A 58 0.21 -12.18 9.40
C VAL A 58 0.91 -11.48 10.56
N THR A 59 2.08 -12.00 10.96
CA THR A 59 2.99 -11.30 11.86
C THR A 59 4.14 -10.69 11.08
N VAL A 60 4.31 -9.38 11.21
CA VAL A 60 5.43 -8.61 10.64
C VAL A 60 6.42 -8.30 11.75
N ASN A 61 7.67 -8.75 11.60
CA ASN A 61 8.73 -8.53 12.57
C ASN A 61 9.51 -7.26 12.19
N VAL A 62 9.48 -6.24 13.05
CA VAL A 62 10.12 -4.95 12.75
C VAL A 62 11.12 -4.62 13.85
N GLN A 63 12.39 -4.46 13.47
CA GLN A 63 13.40 -3.89 14.37
C GLN A 63 13.23 -2.38 14.41
N ILE A 64 13.00 -1.83 15.59
CA ILE A 64 12.77 -0.39 15.77
C ILE A 64 13.88 0.25 16.59
N GLY A 65 14.24 1.50 16.26
CA GLY A 65 15.23 2.25 17.02
C GLY A 65 14.94 3.74 17.10
N TYR A 66 15.44 4.35 18.16
CA TYR A 66 15.39 5.80 18.38
C TYR A 66 16.70 6.27 19.00
N ALA A 67 17.59 6.80 18.15
CA ALA A 67 18.96 7.18 18.52
C ALA A 67 19.46 8.28 17.61
N ALA A 68 20.55 8.95 17.96
CA ALA A 68 21.13 9.97 17.09
C ALA A 68 21.60 9.34 15.76
N LEU A 69 21.09 9.85 14.64
CA LEU A 69 21.54 9.47 13.30
C LEU A 69 22.48 10.54 12.73
N GLY A 70 23.00 10.28 11.52
CA GLY A 70 23.86 11.23 10.80
C GLY A 70 23.20 12.60 10.61
N PRO A 71 23.99 13.68 10.45
CA PRO A 71 23.45 15.02 10.24
C PRO A 71 22.42 15.05 9.10
N GLY A 72 21.24 15.63 9.35
CA GLY A 72 20.16 15.76 8.36
C GLY A 72 19.30 14.51 8.16
N VAL A 73 19.61 13.38 8.80
CA VAL A 73 18.81 12.15 8.69
C VAL A 73 17.72 12.14 9.76
N ILE A 74 16.46 12.34 9.35
CA ILE A 74 15.28 12.33 10.22
C ILE A 74 14.94 10.89 10.63
N GLY A 75 14.96 9.98 9.66
CA GLY A 75 14.76 8.55 9.84
C GLY A 75 15.52 7.78 8.77
N GLN A 76 15.67 6.49 9.00
CA GLN A 76 16.17 5.54 8.01
C GLN A 76 15.37 4.24 8.16
N ALA A 77 15.00 3.66 7.03
CA ALA A 77 14.33 2.37 7.00
C ALA A 77 14.97 1.44 5.98
N GLY A 78 14.68 0.15 6.12
CA GLY A 78 15.02 -0.88 5.16
C GLY A 78 14.10 -2.07 5.32
N SER A 79 13.85 -2.78 4.22
CA SER A 79 12.99 -3.95 4.18
C SER A 79 13.78 -5.15 3.70
N ALA A 80 13.49 -6.33 4.25
CA ALA A 80 13.90 -7.59 3.64
C ALA A 80 13.08 -7.81 2.36
N PHE A 81 13.73 -8.32 1.31
CA PHE A 81 13.13 -8.49 -0.01
C PHE A 81 12.97 -9.96 -0.39
N TYR A 82 11.94 -10.21 -1.19
CA TYR A 82 11.63 -11.48 -1.82
C TYR A 82 11.33 -11.23 -3.29
N GLU A 83 11.93 -12.01 -4.18
CA GLU A 83 11.68 -11.97 -5.63
C GLU A 83 11.14 -13.32 -6.07
N THR A 84 10.10 -13.31 -6.91
CA THR A 84 9.55 -14.54 -7.48
C THR A 84 9.03 -14.31 -8.90
N SER A 85 8.55 -15.37 -9.54
CA SER A 85 8.04 -15.28 -10.91
C SER A 85 6.73 -14.50 -10.98
N TYR A 86 6.53 -13.77 -12.07
CA TYR A 86 5.29 -13.06 -12.37
C TYR A 86 4.07 -13.99 -12.32
N SER A 87 4.19 -15.23 -12.82
CA SER A 87 3.12 -16.23 -12.73
C SER A 87 2.73 -16.59 -11.29
N SER A 88 3.71 -16.70 -10.40
CA SER A 88 3.46 -16.96 -8.97
C SER A 88 2.74 -15.78 -8.34
N VAL A 89 3.15 -14.54 -8.66
CA VAL A 89 2.48 -13.33 -8.17
C VAL A 89 1.05 -13.23 -8.68
N GLY A 90 0.81 -13.39 -9.99
CA GLY A 90 -0.54 -13.35 -10.55
C GLY A 90 -1.47 -14.42 -9.97
N THR A 91 -0.96 -15.62 -9.70
CA THR A 91 -1.72 -16.68 -9.02
C THR A 91 -2.04 -16.32 -7.57
N ALA A 92 -1.07 -15.76 -6.84
CA ALA A 92 -1.26 -15.36 -5.45
C ALA A 92 -2.28 -14.23 -5.34
N LEU A 93 -2.15 -13.17 -6.14
CA LEU A 93 -3.13 -12.07 -6.20
C LEU A 93 -4.53 -12.58 -6.56
N GLY A 94 -4.65 -13.42 -7.58
CA GLY A 94 -5.95 -13.98 -7.98
C GLY A 94 -6.59 -14.89 -6.92
N THR A 95 -5.78 -15.59 -6.12
CA THR A 95 -6.27 -16.41 -5.00
C THR A 95 -6.62 -15.54 -3.79
N HIS A 96 -5.90 -14.44 -3.59
CA HIS A 96 -6.06 -13.54 -2.46
C HIS A 96 -7.19 -12.51 -2.67
N ALA A 97 -7.62 -12.27 -3.92
CA ALA A 97 -8.59 -11.23 -4.25
C ALA A 97 -9.88 -11.29 -3.42
N THR A 98 -10.19 -10.20 -2.73
CA THR A 98 -11.39 -10.04 -1.90
C THR A 98 -12.23 -8.81 -2.24
N SER A 99 -11.64 -7.81 -2.89
CA SER A 99 -12.28 -6.53 -3.19
C SER A 99 -12.56 -6.33 -4.69
N PRO A 100 -13.44 -5.38 -5.07
CA PRO A 100 -13.60 -4.97 -6.47
C PRO A 100 -12.31 -4.49 -7.14
N ASP A 101 -11.43 -3.81 -6.40
CA ASP A 101 -10.14 -3.34 -6.93
C ASP A 101 -9.19 -4.52 -7.14
N ASP A 102 -9.20 -5.53 -6.26
CA ASP A 102 -8.46 -6.79 -6.49
C ASP A 102 -8.92 -7.49 -7.76
N PHE A 103 -10.23 -7.69 -7.92
CA PHE A 103 -10.76 -8.38 -9.10
C PHE A 103 -10.49 -7.60 -10.38
N SER A 104 -10.58 -6.27 -10.34
CA SER A 104 -10.26 -5.40 -11.48
C SER A 104 -8.78 -5.48 -11.83
N SER A 105 -7.90 -5.37 -10.82
CA SER A 105 -6.46 -5.32 -11.02
C SER A 105 -5.90 -6.65 -11.50
N VAL A 106 -6.35 -7.78 -10.93
CA VAL A 106 -6.01 -9.13 -11.39
C VAL A 106 -6.47 -9.36 -12.82
N ALA A 107 -7.66 -8.90 -13.19
CA ALA A 107 -8.15 -9.00 -14.57
C ALA A 107 -7.36 -8.13 -15.56
N ALA A 108 -6.74 -7.06 -15.07
CA ALA A 108 -5.93 -6.14 -15.87
C ALA A 108 -4.46 -6.58 -16.02
N LEU A 109 -3.99 -7.55 -15.21
CA LEU A 109 -2.65 -8.12 -15.35
C LEU A 109 -2.45 -8.69 -16.76
N GLN A 110 -1.27 -8.45 -17.33
CA GLN A 110 -0.90 -8.97 -18.64
C GLN A 110 -0.87 -10.51 -18.61
N SER A 111 -1.36 -11.15 -19.66
CA SER A 111 -1.43 -12.61 -19.72
C SER A 111 -0.06 -13.23 -19.99
N GLY A 112 0.24 -14.35 -19.34
CA GLY A 112 1.40 -15.18 -19.63
C GLY A 112 2.33 -15.35 -18.42
N THR A 113 3.59 -15.70 -18.69
CA THR A 113 4.62 -15.87 -17.66
C THR A 113 5.53 -14.65 -17.52
N SER A 114 5.31 -13.64 -18.37
CA SER A 114 6.06 -12.40 -18.42
C SER A 114 5.12 -11.26 -18.81
N PHE A 115 5.53 -10.04 -18.56
CA PHE A 115 4.80 -8.82 -18.88
C PHE A 115 5.74 -7.81 -19.54
N ASN A 116 5.17 -6.93 -20.33
CA ASN A 116 5.87 -5.83 -20.97
C ASN A 116 5.79 -4.57 -20.11
N ARG A 117 6.90 -3.85 -20.03
CA ARG A 117 7.00 -2.59 -19.31
C ARG A 117 7.76 -1.58 -20.15
N LEU A 118 7.51 -0.31 -19.90
CA LEU A 118 8.34 0.77 -20.43
C LEU A 118 9.52 1.00 -19.47
N ILE A 119 10.75 1.09 -19.99
CA ILE A 119 11.97 1.25 -19.18
C ILE A 119 12.94 2.22 -19.87
N ASN A 120 13.82 2.87 -19.12
CA ASN A 120 14.90 3.74 -19.62
C ASN A 120 16.15 3.60 -18.74
N HIS A 121 17.21 4.37 -19.02
CA HIS A 121 18.42 4.43 -18.17
C HIS A 121 19.05 3.07 -17.86
N THR A 122 19.07 2.16 -18.83
CA THR A 122 19.76 0.86 -18.73
C THR A 122 21.07 0.86 -19.51
N SER A 123 22.02 0.02 -19.12
CA SER A 123 23.30 -0.11 -19.82
C SER A 123 23.17 -0.68 -21.23
N ASN A 124 22.08 -1.38 -21.50
CA ASN A 124 21.77 -2.03 -22.78
C ASN A 124 20.59 -1.37 -23.52
N ASN A 125 20.26 -0.12 -23.19
CA ASN A 125 19.21 0.61 -23.88
C ASN A 125 19.53 0.69 -25.39
N PRO A 126 18.58 0.33 -26.29
CA PRO A 126 18.79 0.29 -27.74
C PRO A 126 19.13 1.65 -28.37
N ASP A 127 18.76 2.76 -27.73
CA ASP A 127 19.11 4.12 -28.15
C ASP A 127 20.50 4.57 -27.63
N GLY A 128 21.23 3.67 -26.98
CA GLY A 128 22.55 3.90 -26.40
C GLY A 128 22.55 3.71 -24.89
N ALA A 129 23.69 3.29 -24.33
CA ALA A 129 23.83 3.06 -22.89
C ALA A 129 23.44 4.30 -22.07
N ASN A 130 22.62 4.09 -21.04
CA ASN A 130 22.04 5.14 -20.18
C ASN A 130 21.17 6.17 -20.93
N SER A 131 20.65 5.85 -22.12
CA SER A 131 19.73 6.74 -22.83
C SER A 131 18.46 6.97 -22.02
N SER A 132 17.99 8.22 -22.00
CA SER A 132 16.71 8.61 -21.43
C SER A 132 15.53 8.25 -22.32
N THR A 133 15.77 7.85 -23.59
CA THR A 133 14.70 7.38 -24.48
C THR A 133 14.12 6.08 -23.94
N PRO A 134 12.82 6.05 -23.60
CA PRO A 134 12.19 4.84 -23.12
C PRO A 134 12.01 3.80 -24.23
N TYR A 135 12.15 2.52 -23.88
CA TYR A 135 11.89 1.39 -24.76
C TYR A 135 11.06 0.32 -24.04
N VAL A 136 10.39 -0.54 -24.80
CA VAL A 136 9.63 -1.66 -24.23
C VAL A 136 10.60 -2.79 -23.92
N ASP A 137 10.55 -3.27 -22.68
CA ASP A 137 11.25 -4.43 -22.16
C ASP A 137 10.25 -5.48 -21.69
N THR A 138 10.71 -6.72 -21.57
CA THR A 138 9.92 -7.84 -21.05
C THR A 138 10.55 -8.34 -19.76
N MET A 139 9.73 -8.49 -18.71
CA MET A 139 10.16 -9.01 -17.41
C MET A 139 9.26 -10.17 -16.97
N ASP A 140 9.83 -11.10 -16.22
CA ASP A 140 9.16 -12.32 -15.72
C ASP A 140 9.29 -12.48 -14.20
N ARG A 141 9.85 -11.49 -13.51
CA ARG A 141 10.07 -11.48 -12.07
C ARG A 141 9.48 -10.23 -11.42
N VAL A 142 9.02 -10.42 -10.19
CA VAL A 142 8.44 -9.35 -9.37
C VAL A 142 9.08 -9.41 -7.98
N GLY A 143 9.61 -8.26 -7.55
CA GLY A 143 10.14 -8.03 -6.21
C GLY A 143 9.05 -7.52 -5.26
N MET A 144 9.20 -7.83 -3.98
CA MET A 144 8.34 -7.35 -2.90
C MET A 144 9.06 -7.43 -1.56
N THR A 145 8.53 -6.77 -0.55
CA THR A 145 9.03 -6.99 0.82
C THR A 145 8.60 -8.36 1.34
N THR A 146 9.34 -8.92 2.29
CA THR A 146 8.96 -10.21 2.90
C THR A 146 7.64 -10.14 3.65
N ALA A 147 7.29 -8.98 4.22
CA ALA A 147 5.97 -8.76 4.83
C ALA A 147 4.84 -8.89 3.78
N ASN A 148 5.01 -8.28 2.61
CA ASN A 148 4.06 -8.39 1.51
C ASN A 148 3.96 -9.84 0.99
N ALA A 149 5.10 -10.52 0.85
CA ALA A 149 5.14 -11.93 0.44
C ALA A 149 4.41 -12.86 1.44
N LYS A 150 4.45 -12.55 2.74
CA LYS A 150 3.69 -13.28 3.77
C LYS A 150 2.18 -13.07 3.63
N ALA A 151 1.72 -11.84 3.37
CA ALA A 151 0.31 -11.54 3.12
C ALA A 151 -0.26 -12.32 1.93
N LEU A 152 0.51 -12.38 0.84
CA LEU A 152 0.19 -13.17 -0.35
C LEU A 152 0.35 -14.70 -0.17
N GLY A 153 0.86 -15.17 0.97
CA GLY A 153 1.13 -16.60 1.20
C GLY A 153 2.27 -17.18 0.33
N LEU A 154 3.08 -16.33 -0.30
CA LEU A 154 4.25 -16.72 -1.10
C LEU A 154 5.41 -17.16 -0.21
N VAL A 155 5.48 -16.62 1.00
CA VAL A 155 6.42 -17.02 2.05
C VAL A 155 5.63 -17.33 3.32
N GLY A 156 6.02 -18.40 4.03
CA GLY A 156 5.39 -18.76 5.30
C GLY A 156 5.77 -17.82 6.44
N ALA A 157 5.06 -17.95 7.58
CA ALA A 157 5.44 -17.25 8.79
C ALA A 157 6.88 -17.61 9.21
N SER A 158 7.66 -16.61 9.60
CA SER A 158 9.05 -16.74 10.04
C SER A 158 9.31 -15.81 11.22
N GLY A 159 10.34 -16.13 12.03
CA GLY A 159 10.85 -15.24 13.08
C GLY A 159 11.90 -14.23 12.58
N GLU A 160 12.20 -14.23 11.28
CA GLU A 160 13.17 -13.32 10.66
C GLU A 160 12.61 -11.90 10.62
N VAL A 161 13.50 -10.92 10.72
CA VAL A 161 13.16 -9.49 10.65
C VAL A 161 12.74 -9.14 9.23
N ASP A 162 11.53 -8.58 9.08
CA ASP A 162 10.98 -8.13 7.80
C ASP A 162 11.40 -6.70 7.46
N ALA A 163 11.59 -5.86 8.48
CA ALA A 163 11.99 -4.48 8.29
C ALA A 163 12.77 -3.94 9.48
N LEU A 164 13.53 -2.89 9.21
CA LEU A 164 14.27 -2.11 10.17
C LEU A 164 13.85 -0.65 10.01
N ILE A 165 13.47 0.01 11.10
CA ILE A 165 13.07 1.42 11.10
C ILE A 165 13.75 2.13 12.26
N ARG A 166 14.46 3.22 11.99
CA ARG A 166 15.11 4.04 13.02
C ARG A 166 14.81 5.51 12.81
N PHE A 167 14.33 6.17 13.85
CA PHE A 167 14.19 7.63 13.88
C PHE A 167 15.31 8.28 14.68
N SER A 168 15.68 9.47 14.23
CA SER A 168 16.79 10.23 14.79
C SER A 168 16.39 11.00 16.04
N SER A 169 17.01 10.70 17.18
CA SER A 169 16.77 11.45 18.42
C SER A 169 17.23 12.92 18.39
N ASN A 170 17.83 13.37 17.27
CA ASN A 170 18.29 14.75 17.07
C ASN A 170 17.18 15.69 16.57
N PHE A 171 16.01 15.16 16.21
CA PHE A 171 14.87 15.94 15.72
C PHE A 171 13.79 16.07 16.77
N ALA A 172 13.03 17.17 16.69
CA ALA A 172 11.88 17.40 17.55
C ALA A 172 10.66 16.69 16.97
N PHE A 173 10.18 15.68 17.70
CA PHE A 173 9.02 14.88 17.33
C PHE A 173 7.84 15.15 18.26
N ASP A 174 6.64 15.19 17.69
CA ASP A 174 5.40 15.04 18.41
C ASP A 174 5.02 13.56 18.43
N PHE A 175 4.88 13.01 19.64
CA PHE A 175 4.48 11.61 19.84
C PHE A 175 2.96 11.48 20.04
N ASN A 176 2.21 12.56 19.83
CA ASN A 176 0.76 12.54 19.78
C ASN A 176 0.30 12.60 18.32
N HIS A 177 -0.52 11.66 17.90
CA HIS A 177 -1.18 11.67 16.60
C HIS A 177 -2.58 12.29 16.69
N GLY A 178 -2.65 13.43 17.38
CA GLY A 178 -3.90 14.17 17.58
C GLY A 178 -4.26 15.01 16.33
N PRO A 179 -5.39 15.74 16.35
CA PRO A 179 -5.81 16.59 15.23
C PRO A 179 -4.86 17.77 14.97
N VAL A 180 -3.95 18.07 15.90
CA VAL A 180 -2.94 19.13 15.77
C VAL A 180 -1.61 18.55 16.19
N ILE A 181 -0.61 18.70 15.32
CA ILE A 181 0.79 18.42 15.61
C ILE A 181 1.44 19.72 16.07
N ASP A 182 2.21 19.65 17.16
CA ASP A 182 2.85 20.82 17.75
C ASP A 182 3.69 21.59 16.71
N PRO A 183 3.53 22.93 16.61
CA PRO A 183 4.34 23.74 15.70
C PRO A 183 5.84 23.53 15.92
N GLY A 184 6.58 23.29 14.84
CA GLY A 184 8.02 23.03 14.89
C GLY A 184 8.41 21.59 15.21
N LYS A 185 7.44 20.67 15.32
CA LYS A 185 7.69 19.23 15.48
C LYS A 185 7.22 18.43 14.27
N ILE A 186 7.78 17.25 14.11
CA ILE A 186 7.37 16.25 13.11
C ILE A 186 6.40 15.26 13.76
N ASP A 187 5.33 14.88 13.08
CA ASP A 187 4.42 13.80 13.52
C ASP A 187 5.17 12.46 13.54
N PHE A 188 5.58 11.99 14.72
CA PHE A 188 6.33 10.74 14.83
C PHE A 188 5.48 9.53 14.45
N ILE A 189 4.20 9.52 14.85
CA ILE A 189 3.34 8.37 14.63
C ILE A 189 2.99 8.28 13.15
N GLY A 190 2.69 9.40 12.51
CA GLY A 190 2.51 9.50 11.06
C GLY A 190 3.76 9.06 10.30
N ALA A 191 4.92 9.61 10.63
CA ALA A 191 6.19 9.23 10.01
C ALA A 191 6.52 7.74 10.24
N ALA A 192 6.31 7.20 11.44
CA ALA A 192 6.54 5.78 11.70
C ALA A 192 5.53 4.89 10.95
N ALA A 193 4.29 5.32 10.78
CA ALA A 193 3.30 4.61 9.97
C ALA A 193 3.68 4.62 8.49
N HIS A 194 4.22 5.73 8.00
CA HIS A 194 4.79 5.85 6.66
C HIS A 194 5.91 4.83 6.42
N GLU A 195 6.91 4.77 7.31
CA GLU A 195 8.00 3.79 7.19
C GLU A 195 7.51 2.33 7.28
N ILE A 196 6.47 2.08 8.08
CA ILE A 196 5.80 0.77 8.09
C ILE A 196 5.11 0.50 6.73
N GLY A 197 4.58 1.50 6.05
CA GLY A 197 4.04 1.35 4.69
C GLY A 197 5.07 0.83 3.68
N HIS A 198 6.31 1.31 3.75
CA HIS A 198 7.41 0.73 2.96
C HIS A 198 7.72 -0.71 3.38
N ALA A 199 7.75 -1.01 4.68
CA ALA A 199 7.91 -2.38 5.17
C ALA A 199 6.83 -3.31 4.63
N LEU A 200 5.60 -2.81 4.51
CA LEU A 200 4.45 -3.55 4.00
C LEU A 200 4.44 -3.67 2.46
N GLY A 201 5.25 -2.94 1.70
CA GLY A 201 5.41 -3.19 0.27
C GLY A 201 5.17 -2.00 -0.65
N PHE A 202 4.97 -0.79 -0.11
CA PHE A 202 5.01 0.42 -0.92
C PHE A 202 6.47 0.73 -1.30
N VAL A 203 7.00 -0.04 -2.24
CA VAL A 203 8.35 0.08 -2.76
C VAL A 203 8.32 -0.09 -4.27
N SER A 204 9.16 0.65 -4.96
CA SER A 204 9.25 0.66 -6.42
C SER A 204 10.68 0.39 -6.86
N GLY A 205 10.85 -0.46 -7.86
CA GLY A 205 12.16 -0.71 -8.46
C GLY A 205 12.64 0.43 -9.37
N VAL A 206 11.78 1.42 -9.67
CA VAL A 206 12.20 2.65 -10.36
C VAL A 206 13.28 3.39 -9.55
N ASP A 207 13.27 3.27 -8.22
CA ASP A 207 14.36 3.81 -7.37
C ASP A 207 15.72 3.15 -7.68
N ASP A 208 15.74 1.87 -8.07
CA ASP A 208 16.97 1.18 -8.47
C ASP A 208 17.43 1.67 -9.85
N ILE A 209 16.52 1.80 -10.84
CA ILE A 209 16.91 2.35 -12.14
C ILE A 209 17.44 3.78 -12.00
N ASP A 210 16.75 4.61 -11.23
CA ASP A 210 17.12 6.01 -11.01
C ASP A 210 18.50 6.13 -10.34
N SER A 211 18.79 5.28 -9.35
CA SER A 211 20.05 5.33 -8.61
C SER A 211 21.23 4.66 -9.34
N PHE A 212 21.01 3.60 -10.12
CA PHE A 212 22.07 2.91 -10.86
C PHE A 212 22.50 3.64 -12.14
N ASN A 213 21.74 4.65 -12.61
CA ASN A 213 22.21 5.60 -13.64
C ASN A 213 22.86 4.92 -14.87
N GLY A 214 22.19 3.90 -15.42
CA GLY A 214 22.65 3.20 -16.62
C GLY A 214 23.84 2.25 -16.47
N THR A 215 24.25 1.91 -15.25
CA THR A 215 25.35 0.95 -15.06
C THR A 215 24.94 -0.52 -15.20
N SER A 216 23.63 -0.82 -15.16
CA SER A 216 23.10 -2.18 -15.20
C SER A 216 22.11 -2.37 -16.36
N PRO A 217 22.00 -3.59 -16.93
CA PRO A 217 21.06 -3.86 -18.02
C PRO A 217 19.62 -4.01 -17.51
N GLY A 218 18.63 -3.81 -18.38
CA GLY A 218 17.20 -3.80 -17.99
C GLY A 218 16.73 -5.07 -17.28
N PHE A 219 17.17 -6.24 -17.75
CA PHE A 219 16.81 -7.53 -17.13
C PHE A 219 17.32 -7.69 -15.69
N ALA A 220 18.24 -6.84 -15.23
CA ALA A 220 18.75 -6.88 -13.86
C ALA A 220 17.76 -6.30 -12.83
N PHE A 221 16.77 -5.52 -13.28
CA PHE A 221 15.83 -4.82 -12.41
C PHE A 221 14.46 -5.49 -12.49
N SER A 222 14.01 -6.20 -11.45
CA SER A 222 12.61 -6.64 -11.35
C SER A 222 11.68 -5.48 -11.03
N ASP A 223 10.46 -5.49 -11.58
CA ASP A 223 9.38 -4.62 -11.07
C ASP A 223 9.08 -4.99 -9.62
N ASN A 224 8.83 -4.00 -8.78
CA ASN A 224 8.24 -4.27 -7.47
C ASN A 224 6.71 -4.30 -7.59
N MET A 225 6.02 -4.80 -6.57
CA MET A 225 4.55 -4.94 -6.58
C MET A 225 3.80 -3.66 -6.97
N VAL A 226 4.25 -2.49 -6.50
CA VAL A 226 3.66 -1.19 -6.87
C VAL A 226 3.78 -0.91 -8.37
N ASP A 227 4.87 -1.34 -9.00
CA ASP A 227 5.15 -1.04 -10.41
C ASP A 227 4.21 -1.78 -11.37
N LEU A 228 3.62 -2.91 -10.94
CA LEU A 228 2.56 -3.61 -11.68
C LEU A 228 1.29 -2.76 -11.87
N PHE A 229 1.15 -1.71 -11.07
CA PHE A 229 -0.01 -0.80 -11.05
C PHE A 229 0.37 0.63 -11.44
N ARG A 230 1.59 0.85 -11.94
CA ARG A 230 2.10 2.14 -12.39
C ARG A 230 1.98 2.26 -13.91
N TYR A 231 1.30 3.29 -14.38
CA TYR A 231 1.07 3.56 -15.80
C TYR A 231 1.39 5.02 -16.16
N SER A 232 1.55 5.29 -17.44
CA SER A 232 1.57 6.65 -17.99
C SER A 232 0.86 6.69 -19.34
N GLU A 233 0.58 7.90 -19.83
CA GLU A 233 0.07 8.07 -21.19
C GLU A 233 1.00 7.41 -22.23
N MET A 234 2.32 7.53 -22.05
CA MET A 234 3.29 6.94 -22.97
C MET A 234 3.28 5.42 -22.90
N SER A 235 3.23 4.81 -21.71
CA SER A 235 3.24 3.35 -21.59
C SER A 235 2.00 2.74 -22.27
N LEU A 236 0.84 3.36 -22.08
CA LEU A 236 -0.42 2.93 -22.70
C LEU A 236 -0.45 3.16 -24.22
N ASN A 237 0.27 4.18 -24.73
CA ASN A 237 0.47 4.38 -26.16
C ASN A 237 1.39 3.31 -26.79
N MET A 238 2.28 2.68 -26.01
CA MET A 238 3.11 1.57 -26.48
C MET A 238 2.33 0.24 -26.54
N GLY A 239 1.26 0.12 -25.75
CA GLY A 239 0.37 -1.03 -25.76
C GLY A 239 -0.53 -1.10 -24.53
N ALA A 240 -1.68 -1.75 -24.69
CA ALA A 240 -2.62 -1.94 -23.58
C ALA A 240 -1.95 -2.73 -22.43
N GLY A 241 -2.10 -2.24 -21.20
CA GLY A 241 -1.59 -2.87 -19.99
C GLY A 241 -0.07 -2.77 -19.79
N ILE A 242 0.68 -2.08 -20.67
CA ILE A 242 2.11 -1.85 -20.48
C ILE A 242 2.30 -0.89 -19.31
N THR A 243 2.96 -1.37 -18.26
CA THR A 243 3.32 -0.58 -17.07
C THR A 243 4.47 0.37 -17.38
N ASP A 244 4.66 1.39 -16.56
CA ASP A 244 5.72 2.36 -16.73
C ASP A 244 6.75 2.25 -15.59
N TYR A 245 7.91 1.66 -15.91
CA TYR A 245 9.05 1.45 -15.01
C TYR A 245 10.19 2.45 -15.32
N THR A 246 9.87 3.60 -15.90
CA THR A 246 10.87 4.63 -16.24
C THR A 246 11.13 5.59 -15.09
N ALA A 247 12.38 6.02 -14.96
CA ALA A 247 12.76 7.19 -14.17
C ALA A 247 12.88 8.41 -15.10
N ASP A 248 11.90 9.30 -15.07
CA ASP A 248 11.92 10.58 -15.80
C ASP A 248 10.87 11.54 -15.26
N THR A 249 10.75 12.75 -15.83
CA THR A 249 9.84 13.79 -15.35
C THR A 249 8.38 13.64 -15.80
N ARG A 250 8.02 12.60 -16.57
CA ARG A 250 6.63 12.42 -17.03
C ARG A 250 5.77 11.92 -15.88
N ASP A 251 4.53 12.40 -15.78
CA ASP A 251 3.59 11.90 -14.79
C ASP A 251 3.36 10.40 -14.94
N LYS A 252 3.44 9.70 -13.81
CA LYS A 252 3.11 8.29 -13.65
C LYS A 252 1.97 8.19 -12.65
N PHE A 253 1.02 7.30 -12.88
CA PHE A 253 -0.16 7.19 -12.05
C PHE A 253 -0.47 5.75 -11.65
N PHE A 254 -1.10 5.63 -10.49
CA PHE A 254 -1.69 4.42 -9.97
C PHE A 254 -3.02 4.12 -10.66
N SER A 255 -3.19 2.88 -11.08
CA SER A 255 -4.43 2.36 -11.66
C SER A 255 -4.63 0.90 -11.29
N VAL A 256 -5.90 0.53 -11.04
CA VAL A 256 -6.35 -0.84 -10.74
C VAL A 256 -7.10 -1.47 -11.92
N ASP A 257 -7.10 -0.82 -13.08
CA ASP A 257 -7.88 -1.21 -14.26
C ASP A 257 -7.04 -1.18 -15.55
N GLY A 258 -5.74 -1.45 -15.42
CA GLY A 258 -4.82 -1.56 -16.56
C GLY A 258 -4.47 -0.24 -17.21
N GLY A 259 -4.57 0.85 -16.44
CA GLY A 259 -4.29 2.21 -16.88
C GLY A 259 -5.50 2.97 -17.44
N LEU A 260 -6.72 2.43 -17.35
CA LEU A 260 -7.93 3.11 -17.87
C LEU A 260 -8.32 4.31 -17.00
N THR A 261 -8.14 4.21 -15.69
CA THR A 261 -8.44 5.27 -14.72
C THR A 261 -7.18 5.69 -13.97
N SER A 262 -6.87 6.99 -13.96
CA SER A 262 -5.84 7.56 -13.10
C SER A 262 -6.38 7.86 -11.71
N ILE A 263 -5.82 7.20 -10.68
CA ILE A 263 -6.28 7.30 -9.28
C ILE A 263 -5.45 8.33 -8.51
N ALA A 264 -4.12 8.17 -8.52
CA ALA A 264 -3.17 9.01 -7.81
C ALA A 264 -1.85 9.07 -8.58
N LEU A 265 -1.11 10.16 -8.45
CA LEU A 265 0.20 10.30 -9.08
C LEU A 265 1.30 9.72 -8.18
N PHE A 266 2.28 9.08 -8.79
CA PHE A 266 3.51 8.67 -8.13
C PHE A 266 4.60 9.72 -8.27
N SER A 267 5.52 9.74 -7.30
CA SER A 267 6.85 10.32 -7.50
C SER A 267 7.61 9.56 -8.59
N THR A 268 8.57 10.22 -9.26
CA THR A 268 9.12 9.72 -10.54
C THR A 268 10.63 9.50 -10.58
N GLY A 269 11.32 9.67 -9.44
CA GLY A 269 12.75 9.42 -9.29
C GLY A 269 13.53 10.65 -8.78
N VAL A 270 14.61 10.41 -8.04
CA VAL A 270 15.41 11.48 -7.44
C VAL A 270 16.34 12.12 -8.46
N THR A 271 16.97 11.30 -9.31
CA THR A 271 18.05 11.70 -10.22
C THR A 271 17.50 12.19 -11.56
N PHE A 272 16.55 11.44 -12.14
CA PHE A 272 15.99 11.72 -13.46
C PHE A 272 14.54 12.22 -13.40
N GLY A 273 13.89 12.08 -12.25
CA GLY A 273 12.49 12.39 -12.05
C GLY A 273 12.23 13.76 -11.42
N ASP A 274 11.25 13.78 -10.52
CA ASP A 274 10.77 14.96 -9.80
C ASP A 274 11.55 15.27 -8.52
N GLY A 275 12.68 14.59 -8.29
CA GLY A 275 13.53 14.79 -7.12
C GLY A 275 13.08 14.00 -5.89
N ARG A 276 12.07 13.13 -6.03
CA ARG A 276 11.52 12.29 -4.96
C ARG A 276 11.63 10.82 -5.33
N GLN A 277 11.82 9.96 -4.33
CA GLN A 277 11.90 8.51 -4.54
C GLN A 277 10.59 8.00 -5.12
N ALA A 278 10.68 7.18 -6.16
CA ALA A 278 9.57 6.56 -6.86
C ALA A 278 8.76 5.61 -5.96
N SER A 279 9.28 5.17 -4.82
CA SER A 279 8.54 4.48 -3.76
C SER A 279 7.55 5.38 -3.00
N HIS A 280 7.02 6.45 -3.59
CA HIS A 280 6.10 7.39 -2.94
C HIS A 280 4.99 7.88 -3.86
N TRP A 281 3.93 8.42 -3.25
CA TRP A 281 3.03 9.33 -3.95
C TRP A 281 3.74 10.59 -4.42
N LYS A 282 3.11 11.33 -5.35
CA LYS A 282 3.58 12.64 -5.78
C LYS A 282 3.46 13.64 -4.62
N ASP A 283 4.56 14.32 -4.32
CA ASP A 283 4.68 15.32 -3.25
C ASP A 283 3.73 16.52 -3.45
N GLY A 284 3.24 17.07 -2.34
CA GLY A 284 2.50 18.34 -2.31
C GLY A 284 1.07 18.29 -2.86
N LEU A 285 0.51 17.09 -3.00
CA LEU A 285 -0.85 16.86 -3.50
C LEU A 285 -1.79 16.24 -2.46
N GLU A 286 -1.34 16.08 -1.20
CA GLU A 286 -2.13 15.49 -0.10
C GLU A 286 -2.72 14.11 -0.47
N LEU A 287 -1.94 13.31 -1.20
CA LEU A 287 -2.42 12.07 -1.81
C LEU A 287 -2.54 10.92 -0.84
N GLY A 288 -1.83 10.94 0.29
CA GLY A 288 -1.78 9.81 1.21
C GLY A 288 -0.66 9.91 2.21
N LEU A 289 -0.64 8.94 3.11
CA LEU A 289 0.41 8.75 4.11
C LEU A 289 1.79 8.58 3.45
N MET A 290 1.83 7.98 2.26
CA MET A 290 3.06 7.69 1.51
C MET A 290 3.59 8.90 0.72
N ASP A 291 3.38 10.12 1.19
CA ASP A 291 4.00 11.35 0.67
C ASP A 291 5.50 11.39 1.03
N PRO A 292 6.41 11.72 0.09
CA PRO A 292 7.85 11.69 0.34
C PRO A 292 8.36 12.79 1.29
N THR A 293 7.51 13.75 1.68
CA THR A 293 7.90 14.77 2.65
C THR A 293 6.91 14.99 3.77
N VAL A 294 7.41 15.64 4.82
CA VAL A 294 6.60 16.09 5.95
C VAL A 294 7.11 17.47 6.39
N ALA A 295 6.19 18.42 6.52
CA ALA A 295 6.45 19.73 7.09
C ALA A 295 6.30 19.73 8.61
N PHE A 296 6.94 20.69 9.28
CA PHE A 296 6.73 20.86 10.72
C PHE A 296 5.29 21.26 11.04
N GLY A 297 4.68 20.58 12.01
CA GLY A 297 3.27 20.77 12.38
C GLY A 297 2.27 20.13 11.42
N GLU A 298 2.75 19.41 10.39
CA GLU A 298 1.92 18.63 9.50
C GLU A 298 1.54 17.29 10.15
N ARG A 299 0.27 16.90 9.99
CA ARG A 299 -0.23 15.58 10.37
C ARG A 299 -0.23 14.69 9.13
N MET A 300 0.38 13.51 9.23
CA MET A 300 0.44 12.56 8.12
C MET A 300 -0.66 11.52 8.29
N ASP A 301 -1.63 11.50 7.38
CA ASP A 301 -2.82 10.65 7.47
C ASP A 301 -2.94 9.70 6.28
N PHE A 302 -3.54 8.54 6.53
CA PHE A 302 -4.01 7.67 5.47
C PHE A 302 -5.11 8.36 4.66
N THR A 303 -5.07 8.15 3.35
CA THR A 303 -6.19 8.43 2.46
C THR A 303 -6.71 7.14 1.84
N LEU A 304 -7.78 7.26 1.05
CA LEU A 304 -8.28 6.15 0.26
C LEU A 304 -7.24 5.63 -0.75
N ASN A 305 -6.31 6.47 -1.23
CA ASN A 305 -5.30 6.02 -2.19
C ASN A 305 -4.34 5.02 -1.56
N ASP A 306 -3.93 5.25 -0.30
CA ASP A 306 -3.10 4.29 0.43
C ASP A 306 -3.82 2.95 0.53
N TYR A 307 -5.05 2.94 1.05
CA TYR A 307 -5.81 1.69 1.22
C TYR A 307 -5.99 0.94 -0.09
N ARG A 308 -6.38 1.62 -1.17
CA ARG A 308 -6.56 0.97 -2.48
C ARG A 308 -5.27 0.39 -3.04
N LEU A 309 -4.14 1.04 -2.83
CA LEU A 309 -2.85 0.48 -3.25
C LEU A 309 -2.47 -0.73 -2.40
N PHE A 310 -2.59 -0.65 -1.07
CA PHE A 310 -2.29 -1.79 -0.19
C PHE A 310 -3.19 -2.99 -0.47
N ASP A 311 -4.45 -2.76 -0.82
CA ASP A 311 -5.39 -3.78 -1.28
C ASP A 311 -4.82 -4.56 -2.47
N VAL A 312 -4.55 -3.87 -3.58
CA VAL A 312 -4.13 -4.54 -4.83
C VAL A 312 -2.71 -5.08 -4.82
N ILE A 313 -1.83 -4.65 -3.90
CA ILE A 313 -0.53 -5.32 -3.68
C ILE A 313 -0.65 -6.56 -2.79
N GLY A 314 -1.85 -6.93 -2.32
CA GLY A 314 -2.11 -8.22 -1.69
C GLY A 314 -2.41 -8.20 -0.20
N TYR A 315 -2.95 -7.11 0.34
CA TYR A 315 -3.50 -7.07 1.70
C TYR A 315 -5.03 -7.03 1.65
N THR A 316 -5.69 -7.82 2.49
CA THR A 316 -7.14 -7.73 2.68
C THR A 316 -7.46 -6.57 3.62
N LEU A 317 -8.15 -5.56 3.12
CA LEU A 317 -8.63 -4.46 3.98
C LEU A 317 -9.76 -4.91 4.92
N VAL A 318 -9.77 -4.34 6.13
CA VAL A 318 -10.93 -4.42 7.02
C VAL A 318 -12.06 -3.61 6.36
N PRO A 319 -13.22 -4.23 6.05
CA PRO A 319 -14.32 -3.53 5.43
C PRO A 319 -14.75 -2.36 6.31
N GLU A 320 -14.84 -1.16 5.73
CA GLU A 320 -15.53 -0.08 6.42
C GLU A 320 -16.95 -0.53 6.77
N PRO A 321 -17.52 -0.13 7.93
CA PRO A 321 -18.90 -0.45 8.25
C PRO A 321 -19.80 0.18 7.18
N GLY A 322 -20.19 -0.63 6.18
CA GLY A 322 -20.90 -0.13 5.01
C GLY A 322 -22.12 0.66 5.45
N THR A 323 -22.30 1.86 4.90
CA THR A 323 -23.44 2.74 5.20
C THR A 323 -24.77 2.02 5.09
N GLY A 324 -24.89 1.01 4.22
CA GLY A 324 -26.05 0.12 4.12
C GLY A 324 -26.30 -0.76 5.36
N VAL A 325 -25.26 -1.29 6.00
CA VAL A 325 -25.38 -2.06 7.26
C VAL A 325 -25.79 -1.14 8.40
N ILE A 326 -25.24 0.08 8.48
CA ILE A 326 -25.63 1.10 9.46
C ILE A 326 -27.08 1.53 9.23
N LEU A 327 -27.49 1.75 7.97
CA LEU A 327 -28.86 2.16 7.63
C LEU A 327 -29.88 1.06 7.96
N VAL A 328 -29.55 -0.20 7.66
CA VAL A 328 -30.40 -1.36 7.95
C VAL A 328 -30.49 -1.61 9.46
N LEU A 329 -29.38 -1.52 10.20
CA LEU A 329 -29.39 -1.58 11.66
C LEU A 329 -30.18 -0.41 12.26
N GLY A 330 -30.01 0.80 11.74
CA GLY A 330 -30.79 1.99 12.12
C GLY A 330 -32.29 1.80 11.89
N MET A 331 -32.69 1.30 10.72
CA MET A 331 -34.09 1.00 10.40
C MET A 331 -34.67 -0.11 11.28
N MET A 332 -33.91 -1.18 11.56
CA MET A 332 -34.34 -2.25 12.47
C MET A 332 -34.52 -1.75 13.90
N LEU A 333 -33.64 -0.87 14.38
CA LEU A 333 -33.77 -0.22 15.70
C LEU A 333 -35.00 0.70 15.77
N ILE A 334 -35.29 1.46 14.71
CA ILE A 334 -36.49 2.30 14.63
C ILE A 334 -37.77 1.44 14.64
N LEU A 335 -37.81 0.37 13.86
CA LEU A 335 -38.94 -0.55 13.79
C LEU A 335 -39.18 -1.30 15.12
N ALA A 336 -38.11 -1.71 15.81
CA ALA A 336 -38.20 -2.34 17.12
C ALA A 336 -38.75 -1.38 18.20
N ARG A 337 -38.36 -0.10 18.17
CA ARG A 337 -38.91 0.93 19.08
C ARG A 337 -40.38 1.22 18.80
N HIS A 338 -40.79 1.26 17.53
CA HIS A 338 -42.18 1.50 17.15
C HIS A 338 -43.11 0.37 17.59
N LYS A 339 -42.63 -0.89 17.55
CA LYS A 339 -43.40 -2.06 18.00
C LYS A 339 -43.61 -2.06 19.52
N ALA A 340 -42.59 -1.67 20.28
CA ALA A 340 -42.66 -1.57 21.74
C ALA A 340 -43.60 -0.43 22.24
N SER A 341 -43.79 0.64 21.45
CA SER A 341 -44.73 1.72 21.79
C SER A 341 -46.19 1.40 21.49
N THR A 342 -46.46 0.46 20.58
CA THR A 342 -47.83 0.04 20.23
C THR A 342 -48.36 -1.10 21.09
N GLU A 343 -47.51 -1.71 21.93
CA GLU A 343 -47.87 -2.78 22.88
C GLU A 343 -48.07 -2.26 24.33
N ARG A 344 -48.12 -0.93 24.53
CA ARG A 344 -48.57 -0.28 25.78
C ARG A 344 -49.92 0.40 25.57
#